data_AF-V4APB7-F1
#
_entry.id   AF-V4APB7-F1
#
_cell.length_a   1.000
_cell.length_b   1.000
_cell.length_c   1.000
_cell.angle_alpha   90.00
_cell.angle_beta   90.00
_cell.angle_gamma   90.00
#
_symmetry.space_group_name_H-M   'P 1'
#
loop_
_entity.id
_entity.type
_entity.pdbx_description
1 polymer ?
#
loop_
_entity_poly.entity_id
_entity_poly.type
_entity_poly.pdbx_seq_one_letter_code
_entity_poly.pdbx_strand_id
1 'polypeptide(L)'
;MTSDWFKNIQRSTKYAEHRQTSEFASEWINNTGVNNWVFLKKALCRLTASRLSESQSIDDICSCSTLHSLRAGKAQATLSRSTLFHTGDDSNRLIICGAGNNGNDESTATVQTWDGLTGQQLQKLPCGGVPLDMLPININNTKHLAVLLNTQLKIYRWQ
;
A
#
# COMPACT_ATOMS: atom_id res chain seq x y z
N MET A 1 24.06 3.58 -14.10
CA MET A 1 23.86 3.95 -12.67
C MET A 1 22.67 3.15 -12.15
N THR A 2 22.93 1.93 -11.70
CA THR A 2 21.91 0.96 -11.26
C THR A 2 22.03 0.74 -9.75
N SER A 3 21.07 1.28 -9.01
CA SER A 3 20.59 0.88 -7.67
C SER A 3 21.61 0.30 -6.66
N ASP A 4 22.27 1.20 -5.91
CA ASP A 4 23.04 0.88 -4.68
C ASP A 4 22.15 0.63 -3.44
N TRP A 5 21.06 -0.12 -3.59
CA TRP A 5 20.13 -0.42 -2.49
C TRP A 5 20.52 -1.63 -1.62
N PHE A 6 21.58 -2.36 -2.00
CA PHE A 6 21.91 -3.67 -1.42
C PHE A 6 23.12 -3.72 -0.48
N LYS A 7 23.87 -2.63 -0.24
CA LYS A 7 25.20 -2.75 0.38
C LYS A 7 25.32 -2.51 1.89
N ASN A 8 24.24 -2.49 2.68
CA ASN A 8 24.40 -2.51 4.14
C ASN A 8 23.19 -3.13 4.86
N ILE A 9 23.26 -4.43 5.16
CA ILE A 9 22.29 -5.14 6.00
C ILE A 9 23.02 -5.55 7.29
N GLN A 10 23.11 -4.60 8.21
CA GLN A 10 23.19 -4.87 9.64
C GLN A 10 21.78 -4.61 10.18
N ARG A 11 21.03 -5.69 10.49
CA ARG A 11 19.61 -5.71 10.96
C ARG A 11 18.76 -4.50 10.54
N SER A 12 18.29 -4.51 9.28
CA SER A 12 17.31 -3.52 8.82
C SER A 12 15.90 -4.13 8.84
N THR A 13 15.00 -3.56 9.63
CA THR A 13 13.56 -3.81 9.47
C THR A 13 13.05 -2.86 8.39
N LYS A 14 12.56 -3.42 7.29
CA LYS A 14 11.93 -2.64 6.21
C LYS A 14 10.47 -3.04 6.10
N TYR A 15 9.64 -2.07 5.75
CA TYR A 15 8.23 -2.31 5.46
C TYR A 15 8.03 -2.32 3.94
N ALA A 16 7.25 -3.27 3.46
CA ALA A 16 6.90 -3.39 2.06
C ALA A 16 5.39 -3.61 1.93
N GLU A 17 4.83 -3.18 0.81
CA GLU A 17 3.46 -3.51 0.46
C GLU A 17 3.44 -4.72 -0.49
N HIS A 18 2.58 -5.68 -0.19
CA HIS A 18 2.30 -6.79 -1.08
C HIS A 18 0.85 -6.71 -1.58
N ARG A 19 0.67 -6.89 -2.89
CA ARG A 19 -0.63 -6.89 -3.55
C ARG A 19 -1.14 -8.33 -3.64
N GLN A 20 -2.33 -8.60 -3.10
CA GLN A 20 -3.05 -9.83 -3.40
C GLN A 20 -4.34 -9.48 -4.14
N THR A 21 -4.41 -9.88 -5.40
CA THR A 21 -5.64 -9.94 -6.18
C THR A 21 -6.18 -11.37 -6.05
N SER A 22 -7.42 -11.54 -5.58
CA SER A 22 -8.01 -12.87 -5.44
C SER A 22 -8.50 -13.37 -6.80
N GLU A 23 -7.60 -13.86 -7.65
CA GLU A 23 -7.96 -14.56 -8.91
C GLU A 23 -8.30 -16.04 -8.68
N PHE A 24 -7.85 -16.64 -7.57
CA PHE A 24 -8.03 -18.07 -7.26
C PHE A 24 -9.39 -18.46 -6.66
N ALA A 25 -10.30 -17.51 -6.48
CA ALA A 25 -11.59 -17.77 -5.86
C ALA A 25 -12.71 -18.09 -6.87
N SER A 26 -12.52 -17.80 -8.16
CA SER A 26 -13.56 -17.92 -9.18
C SER A 26 -14.00 -19.36 -9.47
N GLU A 27 -13.12 -20.35 -9.34
CA GLU A 27 -13.40 -21.73 -9.77
C GLU A 27 -14.20 -22.55 -8.74
N TRP A 28 -14.15 -22.19 -7.45
CA TRP A 28 -14.90 -22.88 -6.37
C TRP A 28 -16.23 -22.23 -6.01
N ILE A 29 -16.49 -20.99 -6.48
CA ILE A 29 -17.59 -20.15 -5.95
C ILE A 29 -18.93 -20.33 -6.67
N ASN A 30 -18.93 -20.84 -7.91
CA ASN A 30 -20.15 -20.94 -8.72
C ASN A 30 -21.21 -21.94 -8.16
N ASN A 31 -20.88 -22.75 -7.16
CA ASN A 31 -21.77 -23.80 -6.64
C ASN A 31 -22.48 -23.48 -5.30
N THR A 32 -22.26 -22.32 -4.68
CA THR A 32 -22.78 -22.09 -3.30
C THR A 32 -23.77 -20.94 -3.11
N GLY A 33 -24.12 -20.18 -4.17
CA GLY A 33 -25.14 -19.12 -4.07
C GLY A 33 -24.78 -17.97 -3.10
N VAL A 34 -23.57 -17.94 -2.56
CA VAL A 34 -23.06 -16.86 -1.72
C VAL A 34 -22.43 -15.81 -2.63
N ASN A 35 -23.03 -14.61 -2.69
CA ASN A 35 -22.48 -13.45 -3.39
C ASN A 35 -21.17 -12.98 -2.74
N ASN A 36 -20.07 -13.69 -3.02
CA ASN A 36 -18.74 -13.35 -2.52
C ASN A 36 -18.09 -12.31 -3.43
N TRP A 37 -18.23 -11.05 -3.05
CA TRP A 37 -17.60 -9.92 -3.72
C TRP A 37 -16.07 -10.03 -3.69
N VAL A 38 -15.42 -9.81 -4.82
CA VAL A 38 -13.96 -9.61 -4.89
C VAL A 38 -13.63 -8.26 -4.28
N PHE A 39 -12.86 -8.26 -3.20
CA PHE A 39 -12.40 -7.05 -2.52
C PHE A 39 -10.93 -6.77 -2.86
N LEU A 40 -10.60 -5.50 -3.12
CA LEU A 40 -9.22 -5.04 -3.15
C LEU A 40 -8.63 -5.16 -1.74
N LYS A 41 -7.61 -6.01 -1.61
CA LYS A 41 -6.82 -6.18 -0.39
C LYS A 41 -5.40 -5.68 -0.62
N LYS A 42 -4.90 -4.89 0.33
CA LYS A 42 -3.50 -4.45 0.40
C LYS A 42 -2.88 -5.07 1.65
N ALA A 43 -1.67 -5.60 1.54
CA ALA A 43 -0.98 -6.18 2.68
C ALA A 43 0.22 -5.31 3.06
N LEU A 44 0.28 -4.86 4.32
CA LEU A 44 1.51 -4.34 4.88
C LEU A 44 2.33 -5.52 5.39
N CYS A 45 3.56 -5.63 4.91
CA CYS A 45 4.48 -6.67 5.31
C CYS A 45 5.72 -6.08 5.97
N ARG A 46 6.22 -6.77 6.98
CA ARG A 46 7.54 -6.55 7.55
C ARG A 46 8.52 -7.52 6.90
N LEU A 47 9.56 -6.95 6.31
CA LEU A 47 10.70 -7.67 5.75
C LEU A 47 11.85 -7.66 6.76
N THR A 48 12.39 -8.84 7.03
CA THR A 48 13.58 -9.02 7.84
C THR A 48 14.61 -9.80 7.06
N ALA A 49 15.84 -9.33 7.06
CA ALA A 49 16.98 -10.02 6.46
C ALA A 49 18.06 -10.22 7.55
N SER A 50 18.55 -11.45 7.69
CA SER A 50 19.60 -11.81 8.64
C SER A 50 20.67 -12.65 7.96
N ARG A 51 21.92 -12.23 8.13
CA ARG A 51 23.09 -13.02 7.71
C ARG A 51 23.32 -14.14 8.70
N LEU A 52 23.43 -15.37 8.22
CA LEU A 52 23.76 -16.53 9.07
C LEU A 52 25.27 -16.79 9.17
N SER A 53 26.08 -16.29 8.24
CA SER A 53 27.54 -16.47 8.22
C SER A 53 28.27 -15.20 7.75
N GLU A 54 29.52 -15.03 8.17
CA GLU A 54 30.40 -13.93 7.73
C GLU A 54 31.02 -14.18 6.33
N SER A 55 30.90 -15.41 5.81
CA SER A 55 31.34 -15.73 4.46
C SER A 55 30.38 -15.12 3.43
N GLN A 56 30.92 -14.47 2.40
CA GLN A 56 30.18 -13.66 1.43
C GLN A 56 29.29 -14.46 0.46
N SER A 57 28.90 -15.69 0.78
CA SER A 57 28.13 -16.52 -0.15
C SER A 57 27.09 -17.37 0.56
N ILE A 58 25.82 -16.99 0.31
CA ILE A 58 24.62 -17.85 0.23
C ILE A 58 23.73 -17.95 1.50
N ASP A 59 24.17 -17.56 2.69
CA ASP A 59 23.36 -17.79 3.91
C ASP A 59 22.57 -16.56 4.44
N ASP A 60 22.03 -15.73 3.56
CA ASP A 60 21.14 -14.63 3.98
C ASP A 60 19.68 -15.13 4.03
N ILE A 61 19.10 -15.25 5.23
CA ILE A 61 17.66 -15.50 5.38
C ILE A 61 16.92 -14.19 5.18
N CYS A 62 16.02 -14.15 4.19
CA CYS A 62 15.01 -13.12 4.06
C CYS A 62 13.65 -13.71 4.42
N SER A 63 12.92 -13.05 5.32
CA SER A 63 11.55 -13.42 5.66
C SER A 63 10.61 -12.23 5.53
N CYS A 64 9.37 -12.54 5.12
CA CYS A 64 8.28 -11.59 4.96
C CYS A 64 7.14 -12.01 5.88
N SER A 65 6.71 -11.11 6.77
CA SER A 65 5.59 -11.35 7.67
C SER A 65 4.51 -10.30 7.44
N THR A 66 3.30 -10.74 7.09
CA THR A 66 2.15 -9.83 6.93
C THR A 66 1.76 -9.27 8.30
N LEU A 67 1.76 -7.96 8.43
CA LEU A 67 1.31 -7.25 9.63
C LEU A 67 -0.18 -6.92 9.54
N HIS A 68 -0.61 -6.37 8.41
CA HIS A 68 -1.99 -5.94 8.21
C HIS A 68 -2.51 -6.34 6.84
N SER A 69 -3.79 -6.73 6.80
CA SER A 69 -4.55 -6.91 5.57
C SER A 69 -5.63 -5.83 5.51
N LEU A 70 -5.42 -4.83 4.65
CA LEU A 70 -6.23 -3.64 4.53
C LEU A 70 -7.22 -3.79 3.38
N ARG A 71 -8.48 -3.44 3.62
CA ARG A 71 -9.56 -3.57 2.64
C ARG A 71 -9.82 -2.21 2.00
N ALA A 72 -9.53 -2.10 0.69
CA ALA A 72 -9.63 -0.84 -0.04
C ALA A 72 -10.95 -0.67 -0.83
N GLY A 73 -11.76 -1.73 -0.97
CA GLY A 73 -13.07 -1.63 -1.63
C GLY A 73 -13.41 -2.81 -2.53
N LYS A 74 -14.43 -2.66 -3.39
CA LYS A 74 -14.91 -3.65 -4.37
C LYS A 74 -14.72 -3.10 -5.78
N ALA A 75 -13.52 -3.18 -6.34
CA ALA A 75 -13.29 -2.86 -7.75
C ALA A 75 -12.17 -3.73 -8.31
N GLN A 76 -12.32 -4.07 -9.58
CA GLN A 76 -11.34 -4.80 -10.35
C GLN A 76 -10.26 -3.83 -10.84
N ALA A 77 -9.00 -4.21 -10.66
CA ALA A 77 -7.88 -3.81 -11.51
C ALA A 77 -7.46 -2.31 -11.60
N THR A 78 -7.62 -1.47 -10.58
CA THR A 78 -6.80 -0.24 -10.59
C THR A 78 -5.34 -0.60 -10.28
N LEU A 79 -4.43 -0.39 -11.24
CA LEU A 79 -2.97 -0.53 -11.08
C LEU A 79 -2.35 0.61 -10.25
N SER A 80 -3.14 1.29 -9.40
CA SER A 80 -2.63 2.39 -8.60
C SER A 80 -1.46 1.88 -7.75
N ARG A 81 -0.28 2.46 -7.92
CA ARG A 81 0.78 2.24 -6.96
C ARG A 81 0.32 2.82 -5.65
N SER A 82 0.30 2.01 -4.62
CA SER A 82 0.16 2.49 -3.26
C SER A 82 1.47 3.11 -2.80
N THR A 83 1.41 3.86 -1.71
CA THR A 83 2.60 4.49 -1.15
C THR A 83 2.60 4.40 0.36
N LEU A 84 3.82 4.36 0.91
CA LEU A 84 4.09 4.25 2.33
C LEU A 84 5.02 5.39 2.73
N PHE A 85 4.64 6.17 3.73
CA PHE A 85 5.48 7.26 4.22
C PHE A 85 5.26 7.54 5.69
N HIS A 86 6.26 8.17 6.30
CA HIS A 86 6.14 8.69 7.66
C HIS A 86 5.52 10.09 7.64
N THR A 87 4.68 10.42 8.62
CA THR A 87 4.15 11.78 8.84
C THR A 87 5.26 12.79 9.10
N GLY A 88 6.41 12.34 9.64
CA GLY A 88 7.60 13.17 9.88
C GLY A 88 7.37 14.39 10.78
N ASP A 89 6.24 14.41 11.48
CA ASP A 89 6.03 15.17 12.71
C ASP A 89 6.67 14.41 13.88
N ASP A 90 6.57 14.95 15.10
CA ASP A 90 7.11 14.33 16.32
C ASP A 90 6.57 12.91 16.56
N SER A 91 5.42 12.57 15.96
CA SER A 91 4.80 11.25 16.10
C SER A 91 5.45 10.17 15.22
N ASN A 92 6.19 10.56 14.17
CA ASN A 92 6.81 9.68 13.18
C ASN A 92 5.92 8.50 12.76
N ARG A 93 4.62 8.75 12.60
CA ARG A 93 3.63 7.70 12.31
C ARG A 93 3.78 7.21 10.89
N LEU A 94 3.75 5.89 10.72
CA LEU A 94 3.75 5.26 9.41
C LEU A 94 2.34 5.32 8.81
N ILE A 95 2.20 5.88 7.62
CA ILE A 95 0.94 6.02 6.90
C ILE A 95 1.02 5.23 5.60
N ILE A 96 -0.01 4.42 5.38
CA ILE A 96 -0.22 3.67 4.15
C ILE A 96 -1.28 4.41 3.35
N CYS A 97 -1.05 4.64 2.07
CA CYS A 97 -2.01 5.24 1.15
C CYS A 97 -2.24 4.31 -0.03
N GLY A 98 -3.49 4.19 -0.48
CA GLY A 98 -3.83 3.35 -1.61
C GLY A 98 -5.18 3.69 -2.21
N ALA A 99 -5.36 3.36 -3.48
CA ALA A 99 -6.65 3.58 -4.13
C ALA A 99 -7.67 2.54 -3.64
N GLY A 100 -8.92 3.00 -3.59
CA GLY A 100 -10.07 2.23 -3.17
C GLY A 100 -11.36 2.81 -3.75
N ASN A 101 -12.52 2.31 -3.31
CA ASN A 101 -13.82 2.86 -3.71
C ASN A 101 -14.88 2.75 -2.60
N ASN A 102 -16.00 3.44 -2.79
CA ASN A 102 -17.15 3.38 -1.89
C ASN A 102 -18.28 2.56 -2.54
N GLY A 103 -18.16 1.24 -2.48
CA GLY A 103 -19.18 0.33 -2.98
C GLY A 103 -18.80 -0.27 -4.33
N ASN A 104 -19.78 -0.48 -5.19
CA ASN A 104 -19.63 -1.22 -6.44
C ASN A 104 -19.42 -0.33 -7.67
N ASP A 105 -19.45 1.00 -7.49
CA ASP A 105 -19.32 1.95 -8.58
C ASP A 105 -17.89 2.52 -8.64
N GLU A 106 -17.21 2.33 -9.77
CA GLU A 106 -15.85 2.83 -10.01
C GLU A 106 -15.78 4.37 -10.02
N SER A 107 -16.89 5.05 -10.30
CA SER A 107 -16.99 6.52 -10.20
C SER A 107 -16.77 7.01 -8.76
N THR A 108 -16.97 6.13 -7.77
CA THR A 108 -16.76 6.40 -6.33
C THR A 108 -15.31 6.17 -5.89
N ALA A 109 -14.36 6.24 -6.81
CA ALA A 109 -12.94 6.06 -6.51
C ALA A 109 -12.45 7.04 -5.44
N THR A 110 -11.70 6.49 -4.50
CA THR A 110 -11.13 7.17 -3.34
C THR A 110 -9.64 6.88 -3.23
N VAL A 111 -8.92 7.80 -2.61
CA VAL A 111 -7.64 7.48 -1.96
C VAL A 111 -7.92 7.27 -0.49
N GLN A 112 -7.53 6.12 0.01
CA GLN A 112 -7.75 5.72 1.39
C GLN A 112 -6.42 5.69 2.12
N THR A 113 -6.43 6.08 3.38
CA THR A 113 -5.24 6.10 4.22
C THR A 113 -5.44 5.21 5.44
N TRP A 114 -4.37 4.56 5.88
CA TRP A 114 -4.36 3.69 7.06
C TRP A 114 -3.16 3.99 7.94
N ASP A 115 -3.35 3.82 9.24
CA ASP A 115 -2.26 3.82 10.21
C ASP A 115 -1.49 2.50 10.09
N GLY A 116 -0.19 2.58 9.86
CA GLY A 116 0.67 1.43 9.58
C GLY A 116 1.01 0.59 10.81
N LEU A 117 0.70 1.05 12.02
CA LEU A 117 0.93 0.31 13.27
C LEU A 117 -0.32 -0.49 13.68
N THR A 118 -1.49 0.10 13.52
CA THR A 118 -2.77 -0.48 13.95
C THR A 118 -3.55 -1.12 12.79
N GLY A 119 -3.26 -0.72 11.55
CA GLY A 119 -4.04 -1.09 10.37
C GLY A 119 -5.40 -0.39 10.29
N GLN A 120 -5.71 0.54 11.20
CA GLN A 120 -6.98 1.27 11.19
C GLN A 120 -7.03 2.24 10.01
N GLN A 121 -8.16 2.26 9.29
CA GLN A 121 -8.39 3.24 8.23
C GLN A 121 -8.61 4.62 8.84
N LEU A 122 -7.80 5.60 8.41
CA LEU A 122 -7.82 6.97 8.89
C LEU A 122 -8.76 7.83 8.07
N GLN A 123 -8.64 7.81 6.73
CA GLN A 123 -9.42 8.68 5.84
C GLN A 123 -9.80 8.01 4.54
N LYS A 124 -10.84 8.57 3.90
CA LYS A 124 -11.27 8.28 2.53
C LYS A 124 -11.45 9.59 1.79
N LEU A 125 -10.53 9.88 0.88
CA LEU A 125 -10.50 11.11 0.11
C LEU A 125 -11.16 10.87 -1.25
N PRO A 126 -12.27 11.54 -1.59
CA PRO A 126 -12.90 11.38 -2.89
C PRO A 126 -12.01 11.95 -3.99
N CYS A 127 -11.82 11.16 -5.06
CA CYS A 127 -10.96 11.55 -6.18
C CYS A 127 -11.75 11.96 -7.42
N GLY A 128 -13.02 11.57 -7.55
CA GLY A 128 -13.84 11.91 -8.73
C GLY A 128 -13.29 11.29 -10.02
N GLY A 129 -12.52 10.22 -9.89
CA GLY A 129 -11.80 9.53 -10.95
C GLY A 129 -10.81 8.52 -10.37
N VAL A 130 -10.46 7.52 -11.16
CA VAL A 130 -9.60 6.41 -10.74
C VAL A 130 -8.15 6.88 -10.55
N PRO A 131 -7.54 6.70 -9.36
CA PRO A 131 -6.13 7.04 -9.14
C PRO A 131 -5.20 6.12 -9.94
N LEU A 132 -4.29 6.72 -10.71
CA LEU A 132 -3.23 6.02 -11.43
C LEU A 132 -1.96 5.86 -10.59
N ASP A 133 -1.62 6.91 -9.84
CA ASP A 133 -0.43 6.95 -9.02
C ASP A 133 -0.62 7.90 -7.84
N MET A 134 0.14 7.68 -6.78
CA MET A 134 0.14 8.58 -5.63
C MET A 134 1.53 8.67 -5.01
N LEU A 135 1.90 9.88 -4.62
CA LEU A 135 3.22 10.19 -4.12
C LEU A 135 3.13 11.18 -2.95
N PRO A 136 3.74 10.88 -1.80
CA PRO A 136 3.96 11.87 -0.75
C PRO A 136 4.97 12.90 -1.24
N ILE A 137 4.62 14.17 -1.14
CA ILE A 137 5.49 15.29 -1.51
C ILE A 137 5.54 16.31 -0.37
N ASN A 138 6.64 17.04 -0.27
CA ASN A 138 6.78 18.14 0.67
C ASN A 138 6.81 19.46 -0.10
N ILE A 139 5.90 20.36 0.25
CA ILE A 139 5.83 21.72 -0.30
C ILE A 139 5.88 22.67 0.88
N ASN A 140 6.87 23.57 0.92
CA ASN A 140 7.04 24.56 1.99
C ASN A 140 6.98 23.95 3.40
N ASN A 141 7.77 22.89 3.62
CA ASN A 141 7.82 22.12 4.88
C ASN A 141 6.47 21.51 5.32
N THR A 142 5.47 21.47 4.44
CA THR A 142 4.18 20.85 4.70
C THR A 142 4.05 19.58 3.86
N LYS A 143 3.61 18.50 4.48
CA LYS A 143 3.38 17.22 3.79
C LYS A 143 2.10 17.27 2.99
N HIS A 144 2.18 16.73 1.78
CA HIS A 144 1.05 16.59 0.90
C HIS A 144 1.06 15.21 0.26
N LEU A 145 -0.10 14.78 -0.22
CA LEU A 145 -0.26 13.62 -1.07
C LEU A 145 -0.68 14.09 -2.46
N ALA A 146 0.22 13.92 -3.43
CA ALA A 146 -0.09 14.10 -4.83
C ALA A 146 -0.75 12.82 -5.36
N VAL A 147 -1.86 12.96 -6.08
CA VAL A 147 -2.64 11.87 -6.64
C VAL A 147 -2.87 12.16 -8.11
N LEU A 148 -2.26 11.34 -8.96
CA LEU A 148 -2.41 11.43 -10.41
C LEU A 148 -3.66 10.66 -10.83
N LEU A 149 -4.59 11.33 -11.50
CA LEU A 149 -5.73 10.74 -12.18
C LEU A 149 -5.48 10.80 -13.70
N ASN A 150 -6.33 10.16 -14.50
CA ASN A 150 -6.24 10.24 -15.97
C ASN A 150 -6.26 11.68 -16.51
N THR A 151 -7.00 12.58 -15.85
CA THR A 151 -7.29 13.92 -16.36
C THR A 151 -6.69 15.05 -15.53
N GLN A 152 -6.24 14.77 -14.30
CA GLN A 152 -5.84 15.82 -13.36
C GLN A 152 -4.89 15.30 -12.29
N LEU A 153 -4.09 16.21 -11.73
CA LEU A 153 -3.30 16.00 -10.52
C LEU A 153 -4.03 16.64 -9.34
N LYS A 154 -4.35 15.86 -8.31
CA LYS A 154 -4.89 16.36 -7.04
C LYS A 154 -3.81 16.40 -5.98
N ILE A 155 -3.81 17.46 -5.17
CA ILE A 155 -2.85 17.63 -4.07
C ILE A 155 -3.65 17.77 -2.78
N TYR A 156 -3.47 16.82 -1.86
CA TYR A 156 -4.09 16.83 -0.54
C TYR A 156 -3.07 17.25 0.50
N ARG A 157 -3.37 18.27 1.30
CA ARG A 157 -2.49 18.73 2.39
C ARG A 157 -2.74 17.92 3.65
N TRP A 158 -1.67 17.49 4.31
CA TRP A 158 -1.77 16.87 5.64
C TRP A 158 -2.00 17.96 6.70
N GLN A 159 -2.97 17.74 7.60
CA GLN A 159 -3.29 18.60 8.75
C GLN A 159 -3.51 17.74 9.99
#